data_AF-A0A221KA75-F1
#
_entry.id   AF-A0A221KA75-F1
#
_cell.length_a   1.000
_cell.length_b   1.000
_cell.length_c   1.000
_cell.angle_alpha   90.00
_cell.angle_beta   90.00
_cell.angle_gamma   90.00
#
_symmetry.space_group_name_H-M   'P 1'
#
loop_
_entity.id
_entity.type
_entity.pdbx_description
1 polymer ?
#
loop_
_entity_poly.entity_id
_entity_poly.type
_entity_poly.pdbx_seq_one_letter_code
_entity_poly.pdbx_strand_id
1 'polypeptide(L)'
;MHALVVMSSAASPTVTHVAATGAVTHALLRPGESLLDALLRQGAEVMFSCRGGVCQVCLLHSTAGSVPAAAQQGLAPGLVQAGYLMACQCHPDADLVVHQPHPEAVHAARHQAPEQALPTPDPALWEELGQGRQVRRALEDFYATVFADAQLAPFFQHVTPERVIGQQYAFLCLLMTGEKIYFGERPRNAHHWMVISDALMDHRQALMRAALVRQGLTPDQIARWTRLEEHWRADMVKRVPIAKIQHGQVFPLDGFAREILSCGSLCDHCGAEIAEGTEVLYHRRLGTVSCPACSAF
;
A
#
# COMPACT_ATOMS: atom_id res chain seq x y z
N MET A 1 -13.34 -43.17 -44.69
CA MET A 1 -12.15 -42.38 -44.28
C MET A 1 -12.39 -41.87 -42.87
N HIS A 2 -11.94 -42.59 -41.84
CA HIS A 2 -11.93 -42.09 -40.46
C HIS A 2 -10.60 -41.36 -40.26
N ALA A 3 -10.65 -40.03 -40.11
CA ALA A 3 -9.48 -39.25 -39.76
C ALA A 3 -9.16 -39.51 -38.27
N LEU A 4 -8.05 -40.20 -38.02
CA LEU A 4 -7.45 -40.28 -36.70
C LEU A 4 -6.98 -38.87 -36.33
N VAL A 5 -7.68 -38.21 -35.40
CA VAL A 5 -7.18 -36.98 -34.77
C VAL A 5 -6.03 -37.40 -33.85
N VAL A 6 -4.80 -37.14 -34.29
CA VAL A 6 -3.61 -37.24 -33.44
C VAL A 6 -3.70 -36.09 -32.43
N MET A 7 -4.19 -36.39 -31.22
CA MET A 7 -4.12 -35.45 -30.11
C MET A 7 -2.64 -35.28 -29.75
N SER A 8 -2.09 -34.11 -30.05
CA SER A 8 -0.79 -33.69 -29.53
C SER A 8 -0.87 -33.66 -28.01
N SER A 9 -0.08 -34.49 -27.34
CA SER A 9 0.03 -34.50 -25.87
C SER A 9 0.72 -33.22 -25.45
N ALA A 10 -0.04 -32.22 -25.01
CA ALA A 10 0.53 -31.09 -24.29
C ALA A 10 1.35 -31.62 -23.10
N ALA A 11 2.58 -31.12 -22.94
CA ALA A 11 3.42 -31.51 -21.82
C ALA A 11 2.70 -31.17 -20.51
N SER A 12 2.66 -32.11 -19.58
CA SER A 12 2.02 -31.89 -18.28
C SER A 12 2.78 -30.81 -17.50
N PRO A 13 2.09 -29.84 -16.89
CA PRO A 13 2.73 -28.81 -16.09
C PRO A 13 3.58 -29.40 -14.96
N THR A 14 4.74 -28.79 -14.73
CA THR A 14 5.61 -29.11 -13.60
C THR A 14 5.48 -28.03 -12.53
N VAL A 15 5.31 -28.45 -11.29
CA VAL A 15 5.28 -27.54 -10.15
C VAL A 15 6.47 -27.78 -9.25
N THR A 16 7.12 -26.68 -8.87
CA THR A 16 8.19 -26.67 -7.87
C THR A 16 7.66 -26.08 -6.58
N HIS A 17 7.67 -26.85 -5.49
CA HIS A 17 7.30 -26.40 -4.15
C HIS A 17 8.54 -26.26 -3.29
N VAL A 18 8.64 -25.16 -2.55
CA VAL A 18 9.69 -24.91 -1.56
C VAL A 18 9.03 -24.83 -0.18
N ALA A 19 9.31 -25.83 0.66
CA ALA A 19 8.81 -25.90 2.02
C ALA A 19 9.47 -24.84 2.92
N ALA A 20 8.89 -24.59 4.10
CA ALA A 20 9.45 -23.64 5.07
C ALA A 20 10.85 -24.02 5.55
N THR A 21 11.18 -25.32 5.53
CA THR A 21 12.51 -25.86 5.85
C THR A 21 13.55 -25.67 4.73
N GLY A 22 13.12 -25.16 3.57
CA GLY A 22 13.94 -25.07 2.35
C GLY A 22 13.96 -26.34 1.50
N ALA A 23 13.29 -27.43 1.94
CA ALA A 23 13.15 -28.63 1.13
C ALA A 23 12.39 -28.33 -0.17
N VAL A 24 12.92 -28.79 -1.30
CA VAL A 24 12.33 -28.58 -2.62
C VAL A 24 11.69 -29.87 -3.12
N THR A 25 10.46 -29.77 -3.62
CA THR A 25 9.72 -30.88 -4.22
C THR A 25 9.27 -30.51 -5.62
N HIS A 26 9.54 -31.37 -6.59
CA HIS A 26 9.04 -31.22 -7.95
C HIS A 26 7.93 -32.22 -8.21
N ALA A 27 6.80 -31.74 -8.73
CA ALA A 27 5.64 -32.57 -9.05
C ALA A 27 5.19 -32.31 -10.48
N LEU A 28 5.14 -33.38 -11.28
CA LEU A 28 4.44 -33.36 -12.57
C LEU A 28 2.93 -33.53 -12.31
N LEU A 29 2.11 -32.61 -12.80
CA LEU A 29 0.66 -32.67 -12.63
C LEU A 29 0.02 -33.70 -13.55
N ARG A 30 -0.88 -34.52 -13.00
CA ARG A 30 -1.75 -35.36 -13.82
C ARG A 30 -2.95 -34.55 -14.33
N PRO A 31 -3.58 -34.96 -15.44
CA PRO A 31 -4.79 -34.31 -15.92
C PRO A 31 -5.87 -34.23 -14.84
N GLY A 32 -6.35 -33.02 -14.54
CA GLY A 32 -7.38 -32.76 -13.53
C GLY A 32 -6.93 -32.89 -12.07
N GLU A 33 -5.64 -33.11 -11.80
CA GLU A 33 -5.09 -33.18 -10.45
C GLU A 33 -4.93 -31.77 -9.87
N SER A 34 -5.31 -31.60 -8.59
CA SER A 34 -5.05 -30.34 -7.89
C SER A 34 -3.57 -30.23 -7.56
N LEU A 35 -3.08 -29.00 -7.44
CA LEU A 35 -1.73 -28.72 -6.95
C LEU A 35 -1.47 -29.41 -5.60
N LEU A 36 -2.44 -29.38 -4.67
CA LEU A 36 -2.31 -30.04 -3.38
C LEU A 36 -2.07 -31.54 -3.54
N ASP A 37 -2.85 -32.23 -4.38
CA ASP A 37 -2.71 -33.68 -4.56
C ASP A 37 -1.40 -34.06 -5.25
N ALA A 38 -0.97 -33.26 -6.23
CA ALA A 38 0.31 -33.44 -6.89
C ALA A 38 1.49 -33.33 -5.89
N LEU A 39 1.43 -32.36 -4.96
CA LEU A 39 2.46 -32.16 -3.94
C LEU A 39 2.43 -33.25 -2.86
N LEU A 40 1.27 -33.61 -2.33
CA LEU A 40 1.13 -34.67 -1.33
C LEU A 40 1.60 -36.03 -1.88
N ARG A 41 1.33 -36.30 -3.16
CA ARG A 41 1.81 -37.52 -3.85
C ARG A 41 3.33 -37.61 -3.91
N GLN A 42 4.02 -36.47 -3.94
CA GLN A 42 5.49 -36.40 -3.90
C GLN A 42 6.05 -36.32 -2.47
N GLY A 43 5.19 -36.42 -1.45
CA GLY A 43 5.58 -36.35 -0.04
C GLY A 43 5.87 -34.93 0.46
N ALA A 44 5.42 -33.89 -0.25
CA ALA A 44 5.60 -32.52 0.22
C ALA A 44 4.73 -32.26 1.46
N GLU A 45 5.28 -31.56 2.44
CA GLU A 45 4.55 -31.14 3.64
C GLU A 45 3.74 -29.87 3.34
N VAL A 46 2.47 -30.05 2.98
CA VAL A 46 1.51 -28.95 2.80
C VAL A 46 0.35 -29.16 3.78
N MET A 47 0.07 -28.16 4.60
CA MET A 47 -1.05 -28.20 5.54
C MET A 47 -2.38 -28.11 4.77
N PHE A 48 -3.36 -28.95 5.10
CA PHE A 48 -4.70 -28.88 4.49
C PHE A 48 -5.78 -29.40 5.45
N SER A 49 -7.04 -29.07 5.15
CA SER A 49 -8.19 -29.57 5.92
C SER A 49 -9.39 -29.83 5.00
N CYS A 50 -10.11 -28.78 4.57
CA CYS A 50 -11.42 -28.96 3.93
C CYS A 50 -11.40 -29.41 2.46
N ARG A 51 -10.30 -29.18 1.73
CA ARG A 51 -10.18 -29.37 0.26
C ARG A 51 -11.19 -28.61 -0.62
N GLY A 52 -12.08 -27.81 -0.04
CA GLY A 52 -13.06 -26.95 -0.74
C GLY A 52 -12.78 -25.45 -0.62
N GLY A 53 -11.53 -25.05 -0.32
CA GLY A 53 -11.11 -23.65 -0.24
C GLY A 53 -11.52 -22.86 1.02
N VAL A 54 -12.64 -23.21 1.67
CA VAL A 54 -13.20 -22.40 2.78
C VAL A 54 -12.26 -22.21 3.98
N CYS A 55 -11.49 -23.24 4.36
CA CYS A 55 -10.60 -23.15 5.52
C CYS A 55 -9.31 -22.36 5.27
N GLN A 56 -8.92 -22.20 3.99
CA GLN A 56 -7.68 -21.54 3.55
C GLN A 56 -6.37 -22.06 4.20
N VAL A 57 -6.37 -23.26 4.79
CA VAL A 57 -5.18 -23.85 5.44
C VAL A 57 -4.09 -24.23 4.42
N CYS A 58 -4.48 -24.63 3.20
CA CYS A 58 -3.56 -25.00 2.12
C CYS A 58 -3.04 -23.81 1.30
N LEU A 59 -2.92 -22.65 1.93
CA LEU A 59 -2.48 -21.43 1.27
C LEU A 59 -0.99 -21.53 0.93
N LEU A 60 -0.65 -21.29 -0.34
CA LEU A 60 0.73 -21.18 -0.82
C LEU A 60 0.93 -19.83 -1.52
N HIS A 61 2.18 -19.41 -1.67
CA HIS A 61 2.55 -18.18 -2.37
C HIS A 61 3.26 -18.52 -3.68
N SER A 62 2.75 -18.03 -4.81
CA SER A 62 3.40 -18.20 -6.11
C SER A 62 4.54 -17.19 -6.28
N THR A 63 5.72 -17.64 -6.67
CA THR A 63 6.88 -16.79 -6.99
C THR A 63 7.21 -16.78 -8.48
N ALA A 64 6.66 -17.72 -9.27
CA ALA A 64 6.74 -17.73 -10.72
C ALA A 64 5.59 -18.54 -11.33
N GLY A 65 5.16 -18.15 -12.53
CA GLY A 65 4.03 -18.74 -13.25
C GLY A 65 2.69 -18.03 -12.97
N SER A 66 1.69 -18.32 -13.80
CA SER A 66 0.35 -17.71 -13.68
C SER A 66 -0.54 -18.49 -12.72
N VAL A 67 -1.07 -17.81 -11.69
CA VAL A 67 -2.03 -18.40 -10.76
C VAL A 67 -3.43 -18.41 -11.38
N PRO A 68 -4.10 -19.57 -11.49
CA PRO A 68 -5.48 -19.63 -11.98
C PRO A 68 -6.44 -18.89 -11.04
N ALA A 69 -7.35 -18.07 -11.60
CA ALA A 69 -8.30 -17.27 -10.81
C ALA A 69 -9.18 -18.13 -9.87
N ALA A 70 -9.52 -19.35 -10.28
CA ALA A 70 -10.27 -20.31 -9.46
C ALA A 70 -9.55 -20.63 -8.13
N ALA A 71 -8.21 -20.65 -8.13
CA ALA A 71 -7.41 -20.92 -6.93
C ALA A 71 -7.44 -19.77 -5.90
N GLN A 72 -7.98 -18.61 -6.28
CA GLN A 72 -7.99 -17.39 -5.48
C GLN A 72 -9.40 -16.98 -5.04
N GLN A 73 -10.43 -17.76 -5.38
CA GLN A 73 -11.81 -17.47 -5.02
C GLN A 73 -12.00 -17.47 -3.49
N GLY A 74 -12.47 -16.35 -2.94
CA GLY A 74 -12.68 -16.19 -1.49
C GLY A 74 -11.44 -15.77 -0.70
N LEU A 75 -10.30 -15.53 -1.35
CA LEU A 75 -9.15 -14.89 -0.72
C LEU A 75 -9.39 -13.38 -0.59
N ALA A 76 -8.80 -12.77 0.45
CA ALA A 76 -8.79 -11.32 0.60
C ALA A 76 -8.04 -10.66 -0.58
N PRO A 77 -8.43 -9.45 -1.04
CA PRO A 77 -7.83 -8.81 -2.21
C PRO A 77 -6.30 -8.71 -2.17
N GLY A 78 -5.71 -8.37 -1.01
CA GLY A 78 -4.25 -8.30 -0.87
C GLY A 78 -3.55 -9.66 -1.00
N LEU A 79 -4.21 -10.77 -0.63
CA LEU A 79 -3.70 -12.12 -0.91
C LEU A 79 -3.74 -12.44 -2.40
N VAL A 80 -4.82 -12.06 -3.08
CA VAL A 80 -4.96 -12.25 -4.54
C VAL A 80 -3.86 -11.49 -5.28
N GLN A 81 -3.69 -10.21 -4.95
CA GLN A 81 -2.69 -9.34 -5.57
C GLN A 81 -1.25 -9.80 -5.29
N ALA A 82 -0.99 -10.29 -4.08
CA ALA A 82 0.31 -10.83 -3.71
C ALA A 82 0.54 -12.27 -4.22
N GLY A 83 -0.30 -12.81 -5.11
CA GLY A 83 -0.04 -14.11 -5.76
C GLY A 83 -0.24 -15.32 -4.85
N TYR A 84 -0.98 -15.18 -3.74
CA TYR A 84 -1.37 -16.31 -2.91
C TYR A 84 -2.48 -17.12 -3.57
N LEU A 85 -2.49 -18.42 -3.30
CA LEU A 85 -3.43 -19.36 -3.88
C LEU A 85 -3.78 -20.49 -2.90
N MET A 86 -4.97 -21.06 -3.07
CA MET A 86 -5.37 -22.28 -2.35
C MET A 86 -4.93 -23.50 -3.14
N ALA A 87 -3.95 -24.25 -2.65
CA ALA A 87 -3.42 -25.41 -3.36
C ALA A 87 -4.49 -26.46 -3.71
N CYS A 88 -5.50 -26.63 -2.85
CA CYS A 88 -6.61 -27.57 -3.10
C CYS A 88 -7.57 -27.15 -4.23
N GLN A 89 -7.55 -25.88 -4.66
CA GLN A 89 -8.39 -25.37 -5.75
C GLN A 89 -7.57 -25.00 -6.98
N CYS A 90 -6.24 -25.12 -6.91
CA CYS A 90 -5.34 -24.74 -7.98
C CYS A 90 -5.14 -25.90 -8.96
N HIS A 91 -5.47 -25.65 -10.22
CA HIS A 91 -5.25 -26.56 -11.35
C HIS A 91 -4.51 -25.77 -12.44
N PRO A 92 -3.18 -25.57 -12.29
CA PRO A 92 -2.39 -24.78 -13.22
C PRO A 92 -2.30 -25.46 -14.59
N ASP A 93 -2.33 -24.66 -15.64
CA ASP A 93 -2.20 -25.05 -17.06
C ASP A 93 -0.76 -24.89 -17.59
N ALA A 94 0.11 -24.28 -16.80
CA ALA A 94 1.53 -24.07 -17.07
C ALA A 94 2.36 -24.29 -15.80
N ASP A 95 3.69 -24.31 -15.96
CA ASP A 95 4.61 -24.49 -14.84
C ASP A 95 4.41 -23.40 -13.77
N LEU A 96 4.52 -23.80 -12.50
CA LEU A 96 4.30 -22.93 -11.35
C LEU A 96 5.38 -23.16 -10.29
N VAL A 97 5.84 -22.10 -9.64
CA VAL A 97 6.73 -22.18 -8.48
C VAL A 97 6.01 -21.62 -7.27
N VAL A 98 5.91 -22.42 -6.21
CA VAL A 98 5.16 -22.07 -4.99
C VAL A 98 5.99 -22.29 -3.74
N HIS A 99 5.78 -21.44 -2.75
CA HIS A 99 6.46 -21.50 -1.47
C HIS A 99 5.45 -21.61 -0.33
N GLN A 100 5.84 -22.32 0.73
CA GLN A 100 5.15 -22.25 2.01
C GLN A 100 5.32 -20.83 2.58
N PRO A 101 4.24 -20.07 2.79
CA PRO A 101 4.36 -18.69 3.22
C PRO A 101 4.57 -18.57 4.74
N HIS A 102 5.27 -17.52 5.16
CA HIS A 102 5.37 -17.17 6.57
C HIS A 102 4.02 -16.64 7.10
N PRO A 103 3.53 -17.06 8.28
CA PRO A 103 2.24 -16.62 8.81
C PRO A 103 2.07 -15.09 8.89
N GLU A 104 3.13 -14.37 9.24
CA GLU A 104 3.10 -12.90 9.30
C GLU A 104 2.91 -12.26 7.93
N ALA A 105 3.52 -12.83 6.88
CA ALA A 105 3.37 -12.34 5.51
C ALA A 105 1.94 -12.56 5.00
N VAL A 106 1.33 -13.71 5.34
CA VAL A 106 -0.09 -13.99 5.05
C VAL A 106 -0.99 -13.01 5.78
N HIS A 107 -0.75 -12.75 7.07
CA HIS A 107 -1.54 -11.80 7.85
C HIS A 107 -1.42 -10.39 7.27
N ALA A 108 -0.21 -9.92 6.98
CA ALA A 108 0.03 -8.63 6.36
C ALA A 108 -0.70 -8.50 5.01
N ALA A 109 -0.51 -9.46 4.09
CA ALA A 109 -1.14 -9.45 2.77
C ALA A 109 -2.67 -9.57 2.84
N ARG A 110 -3.22 -10.33 3.80
CA ARG A 110 -4.67 -10.41 4.03
C ARG A 110 -5.28 -9.07 4.42
N HIS A 111 -4.50 -8.22 5.08
CA HIS A 111 -4.91 -6.88 5.50
C HIS A 111 -4.36 -5.75 4.61
N GLN A 112 -3.62 -6.07 3.54
CA GLN A 112 -3.26 -5.11 2.51
C GLN A 112 -4.50 -4.77 1.68
N ALA A 113 -4.92 -3.50 1.74
CA ALA A 113 -5.76 -2.95 0.70
C ALA A 113 -4.86 -2.73 -0.54
N PRO A 114 -5.30 -3.13 -1.76
CA PRO A 114 -4.56 -2.79 -2.97
C PRO A 114 -4.34 -1.27 -3.02
N GLU A 115 -3.10 -0.85 -3.29
CA GLU A 115 -2.79 0.58 -3.50
C GLU A 115 -3.72 1.10 -4.60
N GLN A 116 -4.51 2.14 -4.27
CA GLN A 116 -5.52 2.63 -5.18
C GLN A 116 -4.87 3.11 -6.48
N ALA A 117 -5.38 2.61 -7.61
CA ALA A 117 -4.88 2.98 -8.94
C ALA A 117 -4.98 4.48 -9.16
N LEU A 118 -4.06 5.04 -9.95
CA LEU A 118 -4.15 6.44 -10.39
C LEU A 118 -5.47 6.67 -11.16
N PRO A 119 -6.15 7.82 -10.96
CA PRO A 119 -7.23 8.21 -11.85
C PRO A 119 -6.71 8.45 -13.27
N THR A 120 -7.61 8.42 -14.26
CA THR A 120 -7.26 8.83 -15.63
C THR A 120 -6.77 10.28 -15.65
N PRO A 121 -5.58 10.55 -16.23
CA PRO A 121 -5.07 11.92 -16.29
C PRO A 121 -5.95 12.87 -17.10
N ASP A 122 -5.83 14.16 -16.81
CA ASP A 122 -6.54 15.26 -17.47
C ASP A 122 -5.57 16.38 -17.89
N PRO A 123 -4.77 16.17 -18.95
CA PRO A 123 -3.73 17.13 -19.36
C PRO A 123 -4.32 18.44 -19.88
N ALA A 124 -5.53 18.39 -20.45
CA ALA A 124 -6.24 19.60 -20.90
C ALA A 124 -6.50 20.55 -19.72
N LEU A 125 -6.85 20.02 -18.54
CA LEU A 125 -7.06 20.84 -17.34
C LEU A 125 -5.77 21.57 -16.95
N TRP A 126 -4.63 20.87 -17.03
CA TRP A 126 -3.33 21.47 -16.73
C TRP A 126 -2.99 22.65 -17.65
N GLU A 127 -3.26 22.51 -18.95
CA GLU A 127 -3.09 23.56 -19.94
C GLU A 127 -4.02 24.76 -19.68
N GLU A 128 -5.31 24.50 -19.45
CA GLU A 128 -6.32 25.52 -19.14
C GLU A 128 -5.97 26.32 -17.87
N LEU A 129 -5.36 25.66 -16.88
CA LEU A 129 -4.88 26.28 -15.64
C LEU A 129 -3.51 26.97 -15.78
N GLY A 130 -3.11 27.25 -17.02
CA GLY A 130 -1.92 28.03 -17.36
C GLY A 130 -0.63 27.29 -17.06
N GLN A 131 -0.55 26.01 -17.41
CA GLN A 131 0.60 25.14 -17.17
C GLN A 131 0.96 25.09 -15.67
N GLY A 132 -0.04 24.88 -14.83
CA GLY A 132 0.11 24.79 -13.37
C GLY A 132 0.18 26.12 -12.62
N ARG A 133 0.30 27.28 -13.29
CA ARG A 133 0.37 28.58 -12.58
C ARG A 133 -0.86 28.85 -11.70
N GLN A 134 -2.07 28.52 -12.19
CA GLN A 134 -3.28 28.69 -11.39
C GLN A 134 -3.41 27.63 -10.28
N VAL A 135 -2.90 26.41 -10.51
CA VAL A 135 -2.82 25.34 -9.50
C VAL A 135 -2.05 25.87 -8.28
N ARG A 136 -0.85 26.42 -8.49
CA ARG A 136 -0.01 26.95 -7.42
C ARG A 136 -0.72 28.07 -6.63
N ARG A 137 -1.32 29.05 -7.32
CA ARG A 137 -2.06 30.15 -6.69
C ARG A 137 -3.26 29.68 -5.87
N ALA A 138 -4.01 28.69 -6.38
CA ALA A 138 -5.14 28.10 -5.66
C ALA A 138 -4.69 27.37 -4.40
N LEU A 139 -3.57 26.66 -4.45
CA LEU A 139 -2.99 26.01 -3.27
C LEU A 139 -2.49 27.04 -2.24
N GLU A 140 -1.86 28.13 -2.67
CA GLU A 140 -1.43 29.21 -1.77
C GLU A 140 -2.61 29.83 -1.01
N ASP A 141 -3.70 30.15 -1.72
CA ASP A 141 -4.94 30.67 -1.11
C ASP A 141 -5.62 29.64 -0.19
N PHE A 142 -5.71 28.39 -0.64
CA PHE A 142 -6.26 27.29 0.14
C PHE A 142 -5.49 27.09 1.44
N TYR A 143 -4.17 26.97 1.40
CA TYR A 143 -3.37 26.73 2.59
C TYR A 143 -3.31 27.95 3.51
N ALA A 144 -3.37 29.18 3.00
CA ALA A 144 -3.54 30.35 3.86
C ALA A 144 -4.81 30.24 4.72
N THR A 145 -5.90 29.68 4.16
CA THR A 145 -7.13 29.42 4.91
C THR A 145 -6.98 28.23 5.87
N VAL A 146 -6.35 27.13 5.44
CA VAL A 146 -6.15 25.91 6.25
C VAL A 146 -5.34 26.19 7.51
N PHE A 147 -4.25 26.95 7.41
CA PHE A 147 -3.40 27.26 8.56
C PHE A 147 -4.08 28.20 9.57
N ALA A 148 -5.13 28.92 9.16
CA ALA A 148 -5.95 29.74 10.04
C ALA A 148 -7.20 29.00 10.57
N ASP A 149 -7.51 27.80 10.05
CA ASP A 149 -8.71 27.05 10.38
C ASP A 149 -8.51 26.22 11.65
N ALA A 150 -9.38 26.40 12.65
CA ALA A 150 -9.25 25.74 13.94
C ALA A 150 -9.37 24.20 13.89
N GLN A 151 -10.07 23.64 12.89
CA GLN A 151 -10.23 22.19 12.75
C GLN A 151 -9.04 21.56 12.02
N LEU A 152 -8.41 22.29 11.08
CA LEU A 152 -7.34 21.75 10.23
C LEU A 152 -5.93 22.12 10.71
N ALA A 153 -5.71 23.33 11.23
CA ALA A 153 -4.39 23.82 11.64
C ALA A 153 -3.61 22.87 12.58
N PRO A 154 -4.23 22.14 13.54
CA PRO A 154 -3.50 21.19 14.38
C PRO A 154 -2.75 20.10 13.62
N PHE A 155 -3.18 19.75 12.41
CA PHE A 155 -2.52 18.74 11.59
C PHE A 155 -1.26 19.23 10.87
N PHE A 156 -0.98 20.54 10.91
CA PHE A 156 0.12 21.16 10.17
C PHE A 156 1.20 21.80 11.08
N GLN A 157 1.18 21.52 12.39
CA GLN A 157 2.08 22.15 13.38
C GLN A 157 3.58 22.00 13.09
N HIS A 158 3.97 20.96 12.34
CA HIS A 158 5.37 20.67 12.00
C HIS A 158 5.65 20.70 10.50
N VAL A 159 4.77 21.34 9.71
CA VAL A 159 4.89 21.43 8.25
C VAL A 159 4.79 22.88 7.83
N THR A 160 5.72 23.35 7.00
CA THR A 160 5.65 24.71 6.45
C THR A 160 4.63 24.78 5.31
N PRO A 161 3.94 25.93 5.11
CA PRO A 161 3.05 26.12 3.97
C PRO A 161 3.72 25.80 2.63
N GLU A 162 4.95 26.28 2.42
CA GLU A 162 5.71 26.03 1.19
C GLU A 162 5.91 24.53 0.93
N ARG A 163 6.23 23.76 1.98
CA ARG A 163 6.46 22.31 1.87
C ARG A 163 5.18 21.60 1.43
N VAL A 164 4.06 21.86 2.08
CA VAL A 164 2.80 21.16 1.78
C VAL A 164 2.21 21.60 0.44
N ILE A 165 2.30 22.89 0.09
CA ILE A 165 1.90 23.41 -1.22
C ILE A 165 2.72 22.73 -2.31
N GLY A 166 4.05 22.66 -2.16
CA GLY A 166 4.94 22.00 -3.13
C GLY A 166 4.61 20.52 -3.32
N GLN A 167 4.34 19.79 -2.23
CA GLN A 167 3.95 18.38 -2.29
C GLN A 167 2.60 18.18 -3.00
N GLN A 168 1.57 18.95 -2.64
CA GLN A 168 0.26 18.82 -3.28
C GLN A 168 0.29 19.28 -4.75
N TYR A 169 1.08 20.31 -5.08
CA TYR A 169 1.28 20.76 -6.45
C TYR A 169 1.88 19.64 -7.32
N ALA A 170 2.97 19.02 -6.86
CA ALA A 170 3.60 17.93 -7.59
C ALA A 170 2.65 16.72 -7.73
N PHE A 171 1.84 16.43 -6.70
CA PHE A 171 0.83 15.39 -6.76
C PHE A 171 -0.25 15.70 -7.80
N LEU A 172 -0.81 16.91 -7.82
CA LEU A 172 -1.80 17.32 -8.81
C LEU A 172 -1.23 17.37 -10.23
N CYS A 173 0.04 17.75 -10.40
CA CYS A 173 0.74 17.64 -11.68
C CYS A 173 0.74 16.18 -12.17
N LEU A 174 1.18 15.24 -11.33
CA LEU A 174 1.09 13.81 -11.64
C LEU A 174 -0.33 13.37 -12.01
N LEU A 175 -1.35 13.83 -11.27
CA LEU A 175 -2.73 13.45 -11.54
C LEU A 175 -3.27 14.05 -12.85
N MET A 176 -2.92 15.29 -13.19
CA MET A 176 -3.42 15.95 -14.40
C MET A 176 -2.62 15.53 -15.63
N THR A 177 -1.29 15.45 -15.56
CA THR A 177 -0.44 15.22 -16.75
C THR A 177 0.00 13.76 -16.91
N GLY A 178 0.00 12.98 -15.82
CA GLY A 178 0.62 11.66 -15.77
C GLY A 178 2.14 11.69 -15.59
N GLU A 179 2.76 12.87 -15.53
CA GLU A 179 4.21 13.00 -15.34
C GLU A 179 4.62 12.61 -13.91
N LYS A 180 5.65 11.76 -13.80
CA LYS A 180 6.12 11.22 -12.51
C LYS A 180 7.09 12.17 -11.80
N ILE A 181 6.60 13.36 -11.44
CA ILE A 181 7.38 14.36 -10.69
C ILE A 181 7.11 14.34 -9.18
N TYR A 182 6.09 13.60 -8.74
CA TYR A 182 5.76 13.42 -7.33
C TYR A 182 6.52 12.23 -6.74
N PHE A 183 7.36 12.50 -5.74
CA PHE A 183 8.15 11.48 -5.02
C PHE A 183 7.67 11.25 -3.58
N GLY A 184 6.47 11.74 -3.24
CA GLY A 184 5.88 11.54 -1.91
C GLY A 184 5.08 10.24 -1.79
N GLU A 185 4.51 10.04 -0.61
CA GLU A 185 3.67 8.88 -0.31
C GLU A 185 2.26 9.04 -0.86
N ARG A 186 1.62 7.94 -1.27
CA ARG A 186 0.19 7.97 -1.61
C ARG A 186 -0.68 8.40 -0.42
N PRO A 187 -1.89 8.94 -0.68
CA PRO A 187 -2.78 9.45 0.37
C PRO A 187 -3.02 8.48 1.54
N ARG A 188 -3.17 7.18 1.30
CA ARG A 188 -3.31 6.18 2.36
C ARG A 188 -2.15 6.22 3.38
N ASN A 189 -0.91 6.16 2.88
CA ASN A 189 0.27 6.17 3.73
C ASN A 189 0.57 7.57 4.26
N ALA A 190 0.48 8.61 3.44
CA ALA A 190 0.76 9.99 3.86
C ALA A 190 -0.11 10.42 5.07
N HIS A 191 -1.34 9.92 5.13
CA HIS A 191 -2.31 10.26 6.18
C HIS A 191 -2.56 9.12 7.17
N HIS A 192 -1.73 8.07 7.19
CA HIS A 192 -2.00 6.83 7.96
C HIS A 192 -2.27 7.11 9.46
N TRP A 193 -1.62 8.14 10.00
CA TRP A 193 -1.63 8.53 11.41
C TRP A 193 -2.86 9.35 11.82
N MET A 194 -3.55 9.97 10.87
CA MET A 194 -4.59 10.98 11.11
C MET A 194 -5.98 10.35 11.11
N VAL A 195 -6.81 10.62 12.13
CA VAL A 195 -8.24 10.30 12.05
C VAL A 195 -8.93 11.40 11.24
N ILE A 196 -9.32 11.09 10.02
CA ILE A 196 -10.00 12.01 9.10
C ILE A 196 -11.43 11.50 8.95
N SER A 197 -12.40 12.19 9.54
CA SER A 197 -13.82 11.87 9.36
C SER A 197 -14.34 12.39 8.02
N ASP A 198 -15.49 11.88 7.58
CA ASP A 198 -16.19 12.44 6.42
C ASP A 198 -16.45 13.93 6.59
N ALA A 199 -16.93 14.36 7.77
CA ALA A 199 -17.21 15.76 8.06
C ALA A 199 -15.95 16.64 7.95
N LEU A 200 -14.79 16.17 8.41
CA LEU A 200 -13.53 16.91 8.31
C LEU A 200 -13.05 16.97 6.85
N MET A 201 -13.18 15.87 6.11
CA MET A 201 -12.88 15.85 4.68
C MET A 201 -13.77 16.82 3.91
N ASP A 202 -15.08 16.81 4.16
CA ASP A 202 -16.05 17.70 3.51
C ASP A 202 -15.77 19.17 3.83
N HIS A 203 -15.41 19.47 5.08
CA HIS A 203 -14.96 20.81 5.49
C HIS A 203 -13.73 21.26 4.69
N ARG A 204 -12.70 20.41 4.61
CA ARG A 204 -11.51 20.67 3.79
C ARG A 204 -11.87 20.89 2.32
N GLN A 205 -12.79 20.09 1.77
CA GLN A 205 -13.23 20.22 0.38
C GLN A 205 -13.99 21.52 0.13
N ALA A 206 -14.81 21.96 1.08
CA ALA A 206 -15.48 23.25 1.01
C ALA A 206 -14.47 24.41 0.97
N LEU A 207 -13.40 24.36 1.79
CA LEU A 207 -12.33 25.35 1.77
C LEU A 207 -11.57 25.37 0.44
N MET A 208 -11.21 24.19 -0.09
CA MET A 208 -10.56 24.08 -1.40
C MET A 208 -11.45 24.67 -2.50
N ARG A 209 -12.73 24.28 -2.54
CA ARG A 209 -13.70 24.81 -3.51
C ARG A 209 -13.80 26.33 -3.42
N ALA A 210 -13.84 26.88 -2.22
CA ALA A 210 -13.88 28.33 -2.01
C ALA A 210 -12.62 29.03 -2.53
N ALA A 211 -11.43 28.44 -2.30
CA ALA A 211 -10.17 28.97 -2.84
C ALA A 211 -10.16 28.94 -4.39
N LEU A 212 -10.57 27.82 -5.00
CA LEU A 212 -10.67 27.72 -6.46
C LEU A 212 -11.62 28.77 -7.06
N VAL A 213 -12.76 29.02 -6.41
CA VAL A 213 -13.70 30.08 -6.81
C VAL A 213 -13.07 31.48 -6.70
N ARG A 214 -12.36 31.77 -5.60
CA ARG A 214 -11.66 33.07 -5.42
C ARG A 214 -10.56 33.29 -6.45
N GLN A 215 -9.88 32.23 -6.88
CA GLN A 215 -8.91 32.27 -7.96
C GLN A 215 -9.54 32.35 -9.37
N GLY A 216 -10.87 32.34 -9.46
CA GLY A 216 -11.60 32.55 -10.71
C GLY A 216 -11.73 31.32 -11.60
N LEU A 217 -11.54 30.11 -11.06
CA LEU A 217 -11.73 28.88 -11.84
C LEU A 217 -13.21 28.70 -12.20
N THR A 218 -13.45 28.17 -13.41
CA THR A 218 -14.81 27.93 -13.90
C THR A 218 -15.45 26.74 -13.17
N PRO A 219 -16.80 26.63 -13.17
CA PRO A 219 -17.48 25.47 -12.58
C PRO A 219 -17.01 24.12 -13.14
N ASP A 220 -16.68 24.05 -14.43
CA ASP A 220 -16.16 22.84 -15.08
C ASP A 220 -14.76 22.48 -14.57
N GLN A 221 -13.84 23.46 -14.52
CA GLN A 221 -12.48 23.27 -14.00
C GLN A 221 -12.51 22.80 -12.54
N ILE A 222 -13.37 23.41 -11.72
CA ILE A 222 -13.57 23.00 -10.33
C ILE A 222 -14.07 21.57 -10.27
N ALA A 223 -15.07 21.19 -11.07
CA ALA A 223 -15.59 19.82 -11.08
C ALA A 223 -14.52 18.79 -11.47
N ARG A 224 -13.67 19.09 -12.47
CA ARG A 224 -12.55 18.24 -12.89
C ARG A 224 -11.49 18.10 -11.79
N TRP A 225 -11.09 19.21 -11.17
CA TRP A 225 -10.18 19.20 -10.02
C TRP A 225 -10.74 18.38 -8.86
N THR A 226 -12.00 18.63 -8.46
CA THR A 226 -12.65 17.92 -7.37
C THR A 226 -12.68 16.42 -7.61
N ARG A 227 -12.91 15.94 -8.84
CA ARG A 227 -12.85 14.50 -9.16
C ARG A 227 -11.47 13.89 -8.89
N LEU A 228 -10.39 14.61 -9.23
CA LEU A 228 -9.03 14.12 -9.00
C LEU A 228 -8.72 13.99 -7.50
N GLU A 229 -9.20 14.93 -6.67
CA GLU A 229 -9.02 14.86 -5.22
C GLU A 229 -9.93 13.83 -4.55
N GLU A 230 -11.22 13.81 -4.90
CA GLU A 230 -12.23 12.90 -4.34
C GLU A 230 -11.99 11.43 -4.68
N HIS A 231 -11.26 11.15 -5.77
CA HIS A 231 -10.77 9.80 -6.07
C HIS A 231 -10.14 9.16 -4.83
N TRP A 232 -9.39 9.92 -4.04
CA TRP A 232 -8.62 9.43 -2.89
C TRP A 232 -9.37 9.44 -1.56
N ARG A 233 -10.68 9.73 -1.54
CA ARG A 233 -11.46 9.81 -0.28
C ARG A 233 -11.37 8.52 0.54
N ALA A 234 -11.52 7.36 -0.11
CA ALA A 234 -11.49 6.05 0.55
C ALA A 234 -10.14 5.73 1.19
N ASP A 235 -9.04 6.29 0.68
CA ASP A 235 -7.69 6.12 1.21
C ASP A 235 -7.44 6.99 2.45
N MET A 236 -8.15 8.11 2.59
CA MET A 236 -7.91 9.10 3.64
C MET A 236 -8.91 8.99 4.80
N VAL A 237 -10.20 8.84 4.49
CA VAL A 237 -11.28 8.86 5.48
C VAL A 237 -11.26 7.58 6.32
N LYS A 238 -11.17 7.74 7.64
CA LYS A 238 -11.08 6.64 8.59
C LYS A 238 -11.44 7.09 10.00
N ARG A 239 -12.01 6.18 10.79
CA ARG A 239 -12.41 6.41 12.19
C ARG A 239 -11.30 6.12 13.20
N VAL A 240 -10.27 5.41 12.77
CA VAL A 240 -9.10 5.06 13.57
C VAL A 240 -7.84 5.20 12.71
N PRO A 241 -6.66 5.45 13.31
CA PRO A 241 -5.40 5.37 12.58
C PRO A 241 -5.22 4.00 11.94
N ILE A 242 -4.51 3.98 10.81
CA ILE A 242 -4.17 2.76 10.08
C ILE A 242 -2.67 2.56 10.09
N ALA A 243 -2.26 1.30 9.96
CA ALA A 243 -0.87 0.95 9.74
C ALA A 243 -0.35 1.59 8.46
N LYS A 244 0.86 2.15 8.54
CA LYS A 244 1.65 2.48 7.36
C LYS A 244 2.15 1.19 6.72
N ILE A 245 2.08 1.10 5.41
CA ILE A 245 2.57 -0.07 4.66
C ILE A 245 3.72 0.35 3.77
N GLN A 246 4.88 -0.25 3.95
CA GLN A 246 6.07 0.04 3.14
C GLN A 246 6.67 -1.28 2.64
N HIS A 247 6.86 -1.40 1.32
CA HIS A 247 7.33 -2.63 0.67
C HIS A 247 6.53 -3.89 1.09
N GLY A 248 5.22 -3.75 1.25
CA GLY A 248 4.33 -4.85 1.68
C GLY A 248 4.41 -5.19 3.17
N GLN A 249 5.25 -4.51 3.94
CA GLN A 249 5.36 -4.71 5.38
C GLN A 249 4.60 -3.63 6.15
N VAL A 250 3.90 -4.05 7.20
CA VAL A 250 3.30 -3.13 8.17
C VAL A 250 4.42 -2.50 8.96
N PHE A 251 4.56 -1.18 8.87
CA PHE A 251 5.56 -0.43 9.63
C PHE A 251 4.95 -0.01 10.98
N PRO A 252 5.45 -0.53 12.11
CA PRO A 252 4.88 -0.23 13.42
C PRO A 252 5.32 1.17 13.86
N LEU A 253 4.43 2.15 13.74
CA LEU A 253 4.72 3.55 14.09
C LEU A 253 4.24 3.94 15.49
N ASP A 254 3.63 3.02 16.24
CA ASP A 254 3.16 3.29 17.60
C ASP A 254 4.17 2.84 18.65
N GLY A 255 4.23 3.62 19.73
CA GLY A 255 5.10 3.37 20.87
C GLY A 255 6.55 3.78 20.67
N PHE A 256 7.40 3.21 21.51
CA PHE A 256 8.82 3.50 21.57
C PHE A 256 9.64 2.27 21.17
N ALA A 257 10.81 2.51 20.60
CA ALA A 257 11.82 1.48 20.40
C ALA A 257 13.13 1.89 21.09
N ARG A 258 13.94 0.89 21.39
CA ARG A 258 15.33 1.08 21.81
C ARG A 258 16.24 0.81 20.63
N GLU A 259 17.22 1.68 20.44
CA GLU A 259 18.20 1.57 19.36
C GLU A 259 19.55 2.09 19.86
N ILE A 260 20.63 1.45 19.40
CA ILE A 260 21.99 1.93 19.63
C ILE A 260 22.34 2.88 18.50
N LEU A 261 22.62 4.13 18.84
CA LEU A 261 22.96 5.13 17.84
C LEU A 261 24.25 4.76 17.10
N SER A 262 24.17 4.67 15.77
CA SER A 262 25.33 4.46 14.89
C SER A 262 26.17 5.73 14.67
N CYS A 263 25.69 6.88 15.12
CA CYS A 263 26.39 8.16 15.15
C CYS A 263 25.83 9.04 16.26
N GLY A 264 26.62 9.98 16.80
CA GLY A 264 26.16 10.88 17.86
C GLY A 264 24.95 11.74 17.45
N SER A 265 24.12 12.12 18.42
CA SER A 265 22.91 12.94 18.24
C SER A 265 22.66 13.87 19.43
N LEU A 266 21.55 14.60 19.42
CA LEU A 266 21.05 15.41 20.54
C LEU A 266 19.76 14.80 21.08
N CYS A 267 19.54 14.93 22.39
CA CYS A 267 18.26 14.58 23.01
C CYS A 267 17.20 15.64 22.69
N ASP A 268 16.05 15.24 22.14
CA ASP A 268 14.95 16.16 21.80
C ASP A 268 14.23 16.74 23.02
N HIS A 269 14.52 16.24 24.22
CA HIS A 269 13.85 16.63 25.46
C HIS A 269 14.67 17.59 26.33
N CYS A 270 15.97 17.33 26.46
CA CYS A 270 16.86 18.15 27.28
C CYS A 270 17.96 18.87 26.49
N GLY A 271 18.08 18.59 25.18
CA GLY A 271 19.12 19.16 24.32
C GLY A 271 20.54 18.64 24.58
N ALA A 272 20.73 17.68 25.49
CA ALA A 272 22.04 17.12 25.80
C ALA A 272 22.58 16.27 24.65
N GLU A 273 23.90 16.26 24.49
CA GLU A 273 24.61 15.40 23.55
C GLU A 273 24.47 13.93 23.93
N ILE A 274 24.27 13.10 22.90
CA ILE A 274 24.21 11.64 23.00
C ILE A 274 25.33 11.09 22.14
N ALA A 275 26.28 10.40 22.77
CA ALA A 275 27.41 9.80 22.06
C ALA A 275 26.98 8.62 21.18
N GLU A 276 27.73 8.38 20.10
CA GLU A 276 27.66 7.14 19.32
C GLU A 276 27.79 5.92 20.24
N GLY A 277 27.06 4.85 19.94
CA GLY A 277 27.03 3.64 20.76
C GLY A 277 26.13 3.72 21.99
N THR A 278 25.49 4.86 22.24
CA THR A 278 24.51 4.98 23.33
C THR A 278 23.18 4.36 22.93
N GLU A 279 22.61 3.50 23.79
CA GLU A 279 21.23 3.04 23.64
C GLU A 279 20.28 4.19 24.00
N VAL A 280 19.38 4.53 23.07
CA VAL A 280 18.37 5.58 23.24
C VAL A 280 16.97 4.98 23.18
N LEU A 281 16.03 5.68 23.81
CA LEU A 281 14.60 5.43 23.60
C LEU A 281 14.11 6.42 22.53
N TYR A 282 13.62 5.94 21.39
CA TYR A 282 13.08 6.80 20.36
C TYR A 282 11.59 6.52 20.10
N HIS A 283 10.85 7.58 19.79
CA HIS A 283 9.44 7.47 19.45
C HIS A 283 9.30 7.06 17.99
N ARG A 284 8.71 5.88 17.73
CA ARG A 284 8.67 5.29 16.37
C ARG A 284 7.99 6.17 15.33
N ARG A 285 6.99 6.96 15.74
CA ARG A 285 6.31 7.95 14.88
C ARG A 285 7.07 9.25 14.66
N LEU A 286 7.45 9.91 15.75
CA LEU A 286 7.96 11.28 15.71
C LEU A 286 9.46 11.33 15.38
N GLY A 287 10.14 10.18 15.49
CA GLY A 287 11.60 10.11 15.38
C GLY A 287 12.32 10.80 16.52
N THR A 288 11.60 11.26 17.54
CA THR A 288 12.20 11.95 18.68
C THR A 288 13.04 10.98 19.51
N VAL A 289 14.23 11.42 19.89
CA VAL A 289 15.24 10.65 20.62
C VAL A 289 15.32 11.14 22.06
N SER A 290 15.23 10.21 23.00
CA SER A 290 15.39 10.45 24.43
C SER A 290 16.68 9.81 24.91
N CYS A 291 17.58 10.63 25.49
CA CYS A 291 18.77 10.11 26.15
C CYS A 291 18.40 9.24 27.37
N PRO A 292 19.34 8.41 27.88
CA PRO A 292 19.08 7.54 29.03
C PRO A 292 18.51 8.26 30.27
N ALA A 293 18.90 9.52 30.50
CA ALA A 293 18.38 10.30 31.62
C ALA A 293 16.92 10.73 31.43
N CYS A 294 16.52 11.08 30.20
CA CYS A 294 15.15 11.48 29.89
C CYS A 294 14.18 10.30 29.75
N SER A 295 14.70 9.11 29.44
CA SER A 295 13.90 7.89 29.25
C SER A 295 13.81 6.99 30.50
N ALA A 296 14.44 7.39 31.60
CA ALA A 296 14.46 6.64 32.86
C ALA A 296 13.17 6.74 33.70
N PHE A 297 12.12 7.40 33.19
CA PHE A 297 10.87 7.69 33.90
C PHE A 297 9.66 6.99 33.27
#